data_AF-D5RRC5-F1
#
_entry.id   AF-D5RRC5-F1
#
_cell.length_a   1.000
_cell.length_b   1.000
_cell.length_c   1.000
_cell.angle_alpha   90.00
_cell.angle_beta   90.00
_cell.angle_gamma   90.00
#
_symmetry.space_group_name_H-M   'P 1'
#
loop_
_entity.id
_entity.type
_entity.pdbx_description
1 polymer ?
#
loop_
_entity_poly.entity_id
_entity_poly.type
_entity_poly.pdbx_seq_one_letter_code
_entity_poly.pdbx_strand_id
1 'polypeptide(L)'
;MTMSQTRSGGGGKQGFASMDQEKQRSIASKGGQSVPAAKRSFAQDPSLAAEAGRKGGQAVKAADRSFSRDRSLAAQAGRKGGQATHSKTGRSADEPAAGEA
;
A
#
# COMPACT_ATOMS: atom_id res chain seq x y z
N MET A 1 46.94 15.47 26.85
CA MET A 1 45.72 14.63 26.81
C MET A 1 44.60 15.46 26.19
N THR A 2 44.19 15.18 24.95
CA THR A 2 43.11 15.89 24.25
C THR A 2 41.79 15.18 24.50
N MET A 3 40.84 15.85 25.16
CA MET A 3 39.49 15.32 25.34
C MET A 3 38.69 15.53 24.04
N SER A 4 38.47 14.45 23.28
CA SER A 4 37.55 14.43 22.15
C SER A 4 36.13 14.36 22.68
N GLN A 5 35.41 15.47 22.58
CA GLN A 5 34.05 15.63 23.07
C GLN A 5 33.11 14.78 22.19
N THR A 6 32.58 13.71 22.76
CA THR A 6 31.53 12.90 22.14
C THR A 6 30.30 13.77 21.95
N ARG A 7 29.98 14.11 20.70
CA ARG A 7 28.72 14.78 20.35
C ARG A 7 27.58 13.85 20.72
N SER A 8 26.88 14.20 21.80
CA SER A 8 25.65 13.55 22.25
C SER A 8 24.67 13.52 21.08
N GLY A 9 24.39 12.30 20.59
CA GLY A 9 23.41 12.05 19.54
C GLY A 9 22.01 12.28 20.09
N GLY A 10 21.56 13.54 20.05
CA GLY A 10 20.19 13.90 20.36
C GLY A 10 19.24 13.19 19.39
N GLY A 11 18.24 12.50 19.94
CA GLY A 11 17.11 11.90 19.23
C GLY A 11 16.19 12.96 18.61
N GLY A 12 16.77 13.81 17.78
CA GLY A 12 16.07 14.77 16.96
C GLY A 12 15.28 14.05 15.87
N LYS A 13 14.12 14.61 15.56
CA LYS A 13 13.20 14.19 14.51
C LYS A 13 13.94 14.19 13.16
N GLN A 14 14.66 13.12 12.83
CA GLN A 14 15.46 12.98 11.62
C GLN A 14 15.01 11.73 10.87
N GLY A 15 14.63 11.91 9.60
CA GLY A 15 14.16 10.84 8.73
C GLY A 15 12.71 11.00 8.26
N PHE A 16 12.20 9.99 7.56
CA PHE A 16 10.91 10.02 6.87
C PHE A 16 9.71 10.30 7.79
N ALA A 17 9.78 9.83 9.04
CA ALA A 17 8.74 10.01 10.05
C ALA A 17 8.71 11.43 10.65
N SER A 18 9.70 12.27 10.33
CA SER A 18 9.85 13.63 10.84
C SER A 18 9.55 14.71 9.79
N MET A 19 9.19 14.30 8.57
CA MET A 19 8.78 15.19 7.49
C MET A 19 7.28 15.51 7.57
N ASP A 20 6.87 16.61 6.92
CA ASP A 20 5.45 16.94 6.75
C ASP A 20 4.67 15.82 6.08
N GLN A 21 3.43 15.60 6.55
CA GLN A 21 2.58 14.49 6.12
C GLN A 21 2.32 14.49 4.60
N GLU A 22 2.16 15.67 4.00
CA GLU A 22 2.00 15.80 2.54
C GLU A 22 3.26 15.37 1.79
N LYS A 23 4.44 15.77 2.28
CA LYS A 23 5.73 15.42 1.70
C LYS A 23 5.99 13.92 1.82
N GLN A 24 5.69 13.34 2.98
CA GLN A 24 5.77 11.91 3.24
C GLN A 24 4.87 11.12 2.27
N ARG A 25 3.62 11.56 2.11
CA ARG A 25 2.65 10.93 1.19
C ARG A 25 3.08 11.04 -0.27
N SER A 26 3.62 12.19 -0.69
CA SER A 26 4.14 12.39 -2.05
C SER A 26 5.28 11.43 -2.35
N ILE A 27 6.25 11.29 -1.43
CA ILE A 27 7.39 10.37 -1.59
C ILE A 27 6.91 8.90 -1.59
N ALA A 28 6.02 8.52 -0.67
CA ALA A 28 5.45 7.17 -0.64
C ALA A 28 4.66 6.85 -1.93
N SER A 29 3.87 7.81 -2.42
CA SER A 29 3.11 7.68 -3.67
C SER A 29 4.05 7.53 -4.87
N LYS A 30 5.11 8.34 -4.94
CA LYS A 30 6.11 8.28 -6.02
C LYS A 30 6.81 6.93 -6.06
N GLY A 31 7.23 6.39 -4.91
CA GLY A 31 7.87 5.06 -4.84
C GLY A 31 6.98 3.95 -5.39
N GLY A 32 5.67 3.99 -5.13
CA GLY A 32 4.72 3.04 -5.72
C GLY A 32 4.43 3.30 -7.21
N GLN A 33 4.44 4.56 -7.64
CA GLN A 33 4.19 4.97 -9.03
C GLN A 33 5.38 4.74 -9.97
N SER A 34 6.61 4.62 -9.46
CA SER A 34 7.82 4.36 -10.24
C SER A 34 7.73 3.09 -11.09
N VAL A 35 6.89 2.13 -10.69
CA VAL A 35 6.63 0.92 -11.48
C VAL A 35 5.28 1.05 -12.19
N PRO A 36 5.25 0.96 -13.53
CA PRO A 36 4.01 0.91 -14.30
C PRO A 36 3.07 -0.16 -13.76
N ALA A 37 1.76 0.10 -13.78
CA ALA A 37 0.78 -0.82 -13.18
C ALA A 37 0.94 -2.26 -13.68
N ALA A 38 1.24 -2.45 -14.97
CA ALA A 38 1.46 -3.76 -15.60
C ALA A 38 2.74 -4.49 -15.15
N LYS A 39 3.72 -3.76 -14.58
CA LYS A 39 5.00 -4.30 -14.11
C LYS A 39 5.08 -4.41 -12.58
N ARG A 40 4.02 -4.02 -11.86
CA ARG A 40 3.96 -4.18 -10.39
C ARG A 40 3.79 -5.65 -10.06
N SER A 41 4.64 -6.21 -9.20
CA SER A 41 4.62 -7.63 -8.85
C SER A 41 3.24 -8.14 -8.41
N PHE A 42 2.52 -7.36 -7.60
CA PHE A 42 1.17 -7.72 -7.14
C PHE A 42 0.05 -7.52 -8.18
N ALA A 43 0.33 -6.86 -9.30
CA ALA A 43 -0.65 -6.65 -10.37
C ALA A 43 -0.50 -7.69 -11.51
N GLN A 44 0.65 -8.38 -11.58
CA GLN A 44 0.90 -9.41 -12.59
C GLN A 44 0.19 -10.72 -12.26
N ASP A 45 0.17 -11.10 -10.99
CA ASP A 45 -0.50 -12.31 -10.53
C ASP A 45 -1.43 -11.97 -9.35
N PRO A 46 -2.73 -11.80 -9.61
CA PRO A 46 -3.73 -11.56 -8.58
C PRO A 46 -3.84 -12.69 -7.55
N SER A 47 -3.59 -13.94 -7.97
CA SER A 47 -3.64 -15.11 -7.09
C SER A 47 -2.48 -15.09 -6.11
N LEU A 48 -1.25 -14.85 -6.59
CA LEU A 48 -0.07 -14.68 -5.74
C LEU A 48 -0.23 -13.52 -4.76
N ALA A 49 -0.81 -12.40 -5.20
CA ALA A 49 -1.09 -11.26 -4.33
C ALA A 49 -2.11 -11.62 -3.23
N ALA A 50 -3.15 -12.37 -3.58
CA ALA A 50 -4.15 -12.85 -2.63
C ALA A 50 -3.55 -13.85 -1.62
N GLU A 51 -2.70 -14.77 -2.07
CA GLU A 51 -2.01 -15.74 -1.22
C GLU A 51 -1.01 -15.07 -0.28
N ALA A 52 -0.21 -14.13 -0.79
CA ALA A 52 0.72 -13.34 0.03
C ALA A 52 -0.04 -12.55 1.12
N GLY A 53 -1.16 -11.91 0.75
CA GLY A 53 -2.04 -11.23 1.70
C GLY A 53 -2.61 -12.17 2.76
N ARG A 54 -3.09 -13.36 2.34
CA ARG A 54 -3.62 -14.38 3.24
C ARG A 54 -2.56 -14.89 4.21
N LYS A 55 -1.36 -15.21 3.72
CA LYS A 55 -0.22 -15.68 4.53
C LYS A 55 0.24 -14.61 5.52
N GLY A 56 0.31 -13.35 5.09
CA GLY A 56 0.62 -12.22 5.97
C GLY A 56 -0.39 -12.07 7.11
N GLY A 57 -1.68 -12.23 6.83
CA GLY A 57 -2.74 -12.22 7.85
C GLY A 57 -2.70 -13.42 8.80
N GLN A 58 -2.24 -14.58 8.33
CA GLN A 58 -2.09 -15.79 9.14
C GLN A 58 -0.93 -15.70 10.14
N ALA A 59 0.15 -14.96 9.80
CA ALA A 59 1.29 -14.75 10.69
C ALA A 59 0.94 -14.01 11.99
N VAL A 60 -0.21 -13.31 12.00
CA VAL A 60 -0.76 -12.68 13.19
C VAL A 60 -1.60 -13.71 13.96
N LYS A 61 -1.41 -13.79 15.29
CA LYS A 61 -2.25 -14.61 16.17
C LYS A 61 -3.72 -14.23 15.99
N ALA A 62 -4.63 -15.21 16.01
CA ALA A 62 -6.04 -14.98 15.75
C ALA A 62 -6.69 -13.92 16.66
N ALA A 63 -6.22 -13.81 17.90
CA ALA A 63 -6.68 -12.82 18.89
C ALA A 63 -6.17 -11.38 18.62
N ASP A 64 -5.06 -11.24 17.88
CA ASP A 64 -4.41 -9.97 17.56
C ASP A 64 -4.70 -9.51 16.12
N ARG A 65 -5.42 -10.33 15.33
CA ARG A 65 -5.87 -9.93 13.99
C ARG A 65 -6.88 -8.81 14.13
N SER A 66 -6.59 -7.67 13.48
CA SER A 66 -7.54 -6.54 13.37
C SER A 66 -8.90 -7.00 12.83
N PHE A 67 -8.91 -8.02 11.97
CA PHE A 67 -10.13 -8.59 11.38
C PHE A 67 -11.01 -9.36 12.37
N SER A 68 -10.43 -9.91 13.45
CA SER A 68 -11.16 -10.58 14.53
C SER A 68 -11.66 -9.59 15.58
N ARG A 69 -10.91 -8.50 15.78
CA ARG A 69 -11.16 -7.50 16.83
C ARG A 69 -12.32 -6.56 16.47
N ASP A 70 -12.42 -6.16 15.21
CA ASP A 70 -13.47 -5.27 14.71
C ASP A 70 -13.94 -5.72 13.32
N ARG A 71 -15.14 -6.31 13.28
CA ARG A 71 -15.77 -6.79 12.05
C ARG A 71 -16.11 -5.64 11.08
N SER A 72 -16.47 -4.46 11.59
CA SER A 72 -16.79 -3.31 10.76
C SER A 72 -15.55 -2.78 10.04
N LEU A 73 -14.44 -2.64 10.78
CA LEU A 73 -13.15 -2.25 10.21
C LEU A 73 -12.65 -3.27 9.19
N ALA A 74 -12.78 -4.57 9.49
CA ALA A 74 -12.47 -5.66 8.57
C ALA A 74 -13.23 -5.53 7.25
N ALA A 75 -14.55 -5.34 7.33
CA ALA A 75 -15.42 -5.20 6.17
C ALA A 75 -15.10 -3.92 5.37
N GLN A 76 -14.78 -2.81 6.04
CA GLN A 76 -14.34 -1.57 5.37
C GLN A 76 -13.02 -1.76 4.63
N ALA A 77 -12.04 -2.40 5.26
CA ALA A 77 -10.75 -2.71 4.62
C ALA A 77 -10.95 -3.62 3.40
N GLY A 78 -11.77 -4.67 3.53
CA GLY A 78 -12.12 -5.56 2.43
C GLY A 78 -12.82 -4.84 1.28
N ARG A 79 -13.83 -4.02 1.58
CA ARG A 79 -14.52 -3.18 0.57
C ARG A 79 -13.56 -2.23 -0.13
N LYS A 80 -12.68 -1.54 0.61
CA LYS A 80 -11.69 -0.63 0.02
C LYS A 80 -10.70 -1.37 -0.89
N GLY A 81 -10.26 -2.55 -0.49
CA GLY A 81 -9.42 -3.42 -1.31
C GLY A 81 -10.11 -3.85 -2.61
N GLY A 82 -11.40 -4.24 -2.53
CA GLY A 82 -12.20 -4.58 -3.69
C GLY A 82 -12.53 -3.40 -4.60
N GLN A 83 -12.77 -2.21 -4.05
CA GLN A 83 -13.01 -1.02 -4.88
C GLN A 83 -11.78 -0.66 -5.73
N ALA A 84 -10.56 -0.83 -5.20
CA ALA A 84 -9.33 -0.58 -5.95
C ALA A 84 -9.19 -1.50 -7.18
N THR A 85 -9.82 -2.67 -7.19
CA THR A 85 -9.86 -3.58 -8.35
C THR A 85 -11.05 -3.28 -9.27
N HIS A 86 -12.24 -2.99 -8.74
CA HIS A 86 -13.46 -2.80 -9.53
C HIS A 86 -13.54 -1.46 -10.27
N SER A 87 -12.87 -0.40 -9.77
CA SER A 87 -12.84 0.90 -10.46
C SER A 87 -12.04 0.91 -11.78
N LYS A 88 -11.32 -0.17 -12.09
CA LYS A 88 -10.55 -0.31 -13.35
C LYS A 88 -11.26 -1.13 -14.43
N THR A 89 -12.12 -2.07 -14.05
CA THR A 89 -12.81 -2.96 -14.99
C THR A 89 -14.20 -2.46 -15.41
N GLY A 90 -14.79 -1.51 -14.68
CA GLY A 90 -16.13 -0.97 -14.98
C GLY A 90 -16.20 0.17 -16.01
N ARG A 91 -15.11 0.51 -16.71
CA ARG A 91 -15.07 1.64 -17.67
C ARG A 91 -14.63 1.25 -19.10
N SER A 92 -14.75 -0.03 -19.45
CA SER A 92 -14.36 -0.55 -20.77
C SER A 92 -15.48 -1.35 -21.46
N ALA A 93 -16.74 -1.14 -21.07
CA ALA A 93 -17.90 -1.82 -21.64
C ALA A 93 -18.91 -0.81 -22.20
N ASP A 94 -18.43 0.11 -23.04
CA ASP A 94 -19.21 1.00 -23.90
C ASP A 94 -18.26 1.66 -24.92
N GLU A 95 -17.87 0.91 -25.95
CA GLU A 95 -17.40 1.51 -27.19
C GLU A 95 -18.22 0.85 -28.32
N PRO A 96 -19.23 1.52 -28.90
CA PRO A 96 -19.81 1.06 -30.14
C PRO A 96 -18.77 1.24 -31.24
N ALA A 97 -18.22 0.12 -31.72
CA ALA A 97 -17.41 0.06 -32.92
C ALA A 97 -18.25 0.56 -34.12
N ALA A 98 -18.10 1.84 -34.45
CA ALA A 98 -18.51 2.37 -35.74
C ALA A 98 -17.40 2.01 -36.74
N GLY A 99 -17.70 1.01 -37.56
CA GLY A 99 -16.81 0.48 -38.58
C GLY A 99 -16.44 1.47 -39.67
N GLU A 100 -15.26 1.24 -40.21
CA GLU A 100 -14.74 1.77 -41.47
C GLU A 100 -15.66 1.43 -42.65
N ALA A 101 -15.97 2.45 -43.47
CA ALA A 101 -15.95 2.45 -44.95
C ALA A 101 -16.09 3.89 -45.46
#